data_AF-A0A9Q9XPM7-F1
#
_entry.id   AF-A0A9Q9XPM7-F1
#
_cell.length_a   1.000
_cell.length_b   1.000
_cell.length_c   1.000
_cell.angle_alpha   90.00
_cell.angle_beta   90.00
_cell.angle_gamma   90.00
#
_symmetry.space_group_name_H-M   'P 1'
#
loop_
_entity.id
_entity.type
_entity.pdbx_description
1 polymer ?
#
loop_
_entity_poly.entity_id
_entity_poly.type
_entity_poly.pdbx_seq_one_letter_code
_entity_poly.pdbx_strand_id
1 'polypeptide(L)'
;MKGPVCFFMSTELKSWSDSRKYCRDRGADLVIINTEEKQRFISSIVSERVWIGLSDTENEGIMKWVDNSTLKQGFWLKGEPNNYYENEDCIELNYKRDQVEISSLNSWNDKPCSEKKKGYL
;
A
#
# COMPACT_ATOMS: atom_id res chain seq x y z
N MET A 1 -8.70 -20.82 -15.80
CA MET A 1 -9.68 -20.04 -15.02
C MET A 1 -8.96 -19.57 -13.75
N LYS A 2 -8.76 -18.26 -13.57
CA LYS A 2 -8.23 -17.73 -12.30
C LYS A 2 -9.41 -17.74 -11.30
N GLY A 3 -9.23 -18.38 -10.15
CA GLY A 3 -10.21 -18.36 -9.07
C GLY A 3 -10.42 -16.94 -8.53
N PRO A 4 -11.46 -16.72 -7.71
CA PRO A 4 -11.69 -15.41 -7.10
C PRO A 4 -10.48 -14.98 -6.26
N VAL A 5 -10.05 -13.73 -6.43
CA VAL A 5 -9.03 -13.11 -5.60
C VAL A 5 -9.73 -12.61 -4.34
N CYS A 6 -9.41 -13.19 -3.19
CA CYS A 6 -9.89 -12.72 -1.89
C CYS A 6 -8.94 -11.62 -1.39
N PHE A 7 -9.52 -10.52 -0.92
CA PHE A 7 -8.78 -9.48 -0.24
C PHE A 7 -9.17 -9.43 1.24
N PHE A 8 -8.21 -9.13 2.10
CA PHE A 8 -8.42 -9.06 3.55
C PHE A 8 -7.68 -7.87 4.15
N MET A 9 -8.25 -7.25 5.18
CA MET A 9 -7.57 -6.23 5.96
C MET A 9 -7.12 -6.86 7.28
N SER A 10 -5.85 -6.74 7.63
CA SER A 10 -5.33 -7.30 8.88
C SER A 10 -6.03 -6.69 10.10
N THR A 11 -6.19 -7.44 11.18
CA THR A 11 -6.88 -6.95 12.39
C THR A 11 -6.00 -6.12 13.32
N GLU A 12 -4.68 -6.13 13.12
CA GLU A 12 -3.70 -5.52 14.02
C GLU A 12 -2.92 -4.40 13.33
N LEU A 13 -2.56 -3.37 14.10
CA LEU A 13 -1.67 -2.30 13.65
C LEU A 13 -0.21 -2.77 13.77
N LYS A 14 0.50 -2.80 12.64
CA LYS A 14 1.86 -3.35 12.52
C LYS A 14 2.73 -2.45 11.65
N SER A 15 4.05 -2.56 11.79
CA SER A 15 4.97 -1.97 10.81
C SER A 15 4.76 -2.62 9.44
N TRP A 16 5.31 -2.04 8.39
CA TRP A 16 5.16 -2.60 7.05
C TRP A 16 5.69 -4.04 6.97
N SER A 17 6.88 -4.29 7.54
CA SER A 17 7.50 -5.62 7.58
C SER A 17 6.69 -6.63 8.39
N ASP A 18 6.21 -6.24 9.58
CA ASP A 18 5.37 -7.08 10.44
C ASP A 18 4.01 -7.35 9.80
N SER A 19 3.46 -6.38 9.08
CA SER A 19 2.22 -6.54 8.29
C SER A 19 2.46 -7.57 7.20
N ARG A 20 3.51 -7.42 6.37
CA ARG A 20 3.89 -8.40 5.35
C ARG A 20 4.03 -9.80 5.92
N LYS A 21 4.72 -9.94 7.06
CA LYS A 21 4.85 -11.22 7.76
C LYS A 21 3.49 -11.78 8.19
N TYR A 22 2.63 -10.98 8.80
CA TYR A 22 1.27 -11.38 9.20
C TYR A 22 0.46 -11.95 8.02
N CYS A 23 0.64 -11.37 6.83
CA CYS A 23 0.00 -11.80 5.59
C CYS A 23 0.54 -13.15 5.11
N ARG A 24 1.87 -13.29 5.09
CA ARG A 24 2.57 -14.51 4.69
C ARG A 24 2.27 -15.70 5.57
N ASP A 25 2.17 -15.48 6.88
CA ASP A 25 1.79 -16.51 7.84
C ASP A 25 0.34 -17.04 7.60
N ARG A 26 -0.46 -16.37 6.75
CA ARG A 26 -1.83 -16.74 6.36
C ARG A 26 -1.94 -17.16 4.89
N GLY A 27 -0.82 -17.39 4.20
CA GLY A 27 -0.80 -17.81 2.81
C GLY A 27 -1.11 -16.70 1.80
N ALA A 28 -0.95 -15.43 2.20
CA ALA A 28 -1.11 -14.25 1.34
C ALA A 28 0.15 -13.36 1.40
N ASP A 29 0.12 -12.18 0.79
CA ASP A 29 1.14 -11.13 0.97
C ASP A 29 0.42 -9.77 0.99
N LEU A 30 1.15 -8.68 1.24
CA LEU A 30 0.56 -7.34 1.08
C LEU A 30 0.15 -7.11 -0.38
N VAL A 31 -0.94 -6.37 -0.56
CA VAL A 31 -1.60 -6.24 -1.86
C VAL A 31 -0.73 -5.53 -2.89
N ILE A 32 -0.69 -6.10 -4.10
CA ILE A 32 -0.06 -5.48 -5.27
C ILE A 32 -1.12 -4.75 -6.08
N ILE A 33 -0.95 -3.46 -6.33
CA ILE A 33 -1.92 -2.65 -7.09
C ILE A 33 -1.28 -2.21 -8.41
N ASN A 34 -1.46 -3.04 -9.44
CA ASN A 34 -0.84 -2.86 -10.75
C ASN A 34 -1.83 -2.50 -11.86
N THR A 35 -3.10 -2.26 -11.51
CA THR A 35 -4.13 -1.80 -12.45
C THR A 35 -5.00 -0.73 -11.80
N GLU A 36 -5.52 0.17 -12.62
CA GLU A 36 -6.48 1.20 -12.19
C GLU A 36 -7.76 0.59 -11.60
N GLU A 37 -8.27 -0.49 -12.21
CA GLU A 37 -9.44 -1.22 -11.72
C GLU A 37 -9.24 -1.71 -10.29
N LYS A 38 -8.09 -2.32 -10.00
CA LYS A 38 -7.74 -2.80 -8.67
C LYS A 38 -7.60 -1.66 -7.67
N GLN A 39 -6.96 -0.56 -8.07
CA GLN A 39 -6.84 0.64 -7.26
C GLN A 39 -8.21 1.21 -6.89
N ARG A 40 -9.13 1.33 -7.85
CA ARG A 40 -10.49 1.83 -7.62
C ARG A 40 -11.29 0.91 -6.70
N PHE A 41 -11.21 -0.39 -6.93
CA PHE A 41 -11.89 -1.39 -6.09
C PHE A 41 -11.40 -1.35 -4.64
N ILE A 42 -10.08 -1.34 -4.41
CA ILE A 42 -9.54 -1.29 -3.04
C ILE A 42 -9.88 0.05 -2.38
N SER A 43 -9.77 1.17 -3.12
CA SER A 43 -10.14 2.49 -2.61
C SER A 43 -11.60 2.63 -2.19
N SER A 44 -12.51 1.82 -2.75
CA SER A 44 -13.94 1.88 -2.40
C SER A 44 -14.31 1.09 -1.13
N ILE A 45 -13.42 0.23 -0.64
CA ILE A 45 -13.67 -0.66 0.50
C ILE A 45 -12.79 -0.38 1.71
N VAL A 46 -11.66 0.32 1.53
CA VAL A 46 -10.84 0.77 2.66
C VAL A 46 -11.49 1.97 3.36
N SER A 47 -11.55 1.92 4.69
CA SER A 47 -12.13 2.97 5.54
C SER A 47 -11.10 3.57 6.51
N GLU A 48 -9.84 3.22 6.36
CA GLU A 48 -8.70 3.69 7.14
C GLU A 48 -7.42 3.63 6.28
N ARG A 49 -6.34 4.26 6.76
CA ARG A 49 -5.03 4.16 6.10
C ARG A 49 -4.47 2.76 6.28
N VAL A 50 -4.00 2.16 5.20
CA VAL A 50 -3.49 0.78 5.20
C VAL A 50 -2.16 0.67 4.46
N TRP A 51 -1.31 -0.26 4.89
CA TRP A 51 -0.13 -0.64 4.13
C TRP A 51 -0.51 -1.40 2.87
N ILE A 52 0.15 -1.08 1.75
CA ILE A 52 0.14 -1.86 0.52
C ILE A 52 1.51 -2.49 0.28
N GLY A 53 1.59 -3.44 -0.63
CA GLY A 53 2.80 -4.22 -0.88
C GLY A 53 3.89 -3.51 -1.68
N LEU A 54 3.99 -2.19 -1.59
CA LEU A 54 4.96 -1.37 -2.31
C LEU A 54 5.94 -0.73 -1.32
N SER A 55 7.22 -0.76 -1.66
CA SER A 55 8.30 -0.11 -0.90
C SER A 55 9.53 0.06 -1.77
N ASP A 56 10.46 0.93 -1.38
CA ASP A 56 11.82 1.03 -1.93
C ASP A 56 12.92 0.76 -0.88
N THR A 57 12.56 0.15 0.25
CA THR A 57 13.49 -0.29 1.33
C THR A 57 14.74 -1.08 0.87
N GLU A 58 14.72 -1.70 -0.31
CA GLU A 58 15.89 -2.39 -0.87
C GLU A 58 16.87 -1.43 -1.57
N ASN A 59 16.37 -0.39 -2.21
CA ASN A 59 17.14 0.61 -2.94
C ASN A 59 16.29 1.88 -3.12
N GLU A 60 16.66 2.93 -2.38
CA GLU A 60 16.02 4.25 -2.39
C GLU A 60 15.74 4.73 -3.82
N GLY A 61 14.50 5.17 -4.07
CA GLY A 61 14.04 5.64 -5.38
C GLY A 61 13.67 4.53 -6.36
N ILE A 62 13.85 3.25 -6.02
CA ILE A 62 13.40 2.10 -6.82
C ILE A 62 12.25 1.37 -6.13
N MET A 63 11.03 1.82 -6.40
CA MET A 63 9.80 1.22 -5.89
C MET A 63 9.58 -0.20 -6.44
N LYS A 64 9.52 -1.17 -5.52
CA LYS A 64 9.24 -2.59 -5.81
C LYS A 64 8.03 -3.10 -5.05
N TRP A 65 7.26 -3.94 -5.74
CA TRP A 65 6.20 -4.72 -5.13
C TRP A 65 6.78 -5.90 -4.35
N VAL A 66 6.00 -6.47 -3.44
CA VAL A 66 6.37 -7.66 -2.64
C VAL A 66 6.66 -8.93 -3.47
N ASP A 67 6.33 -8.94 -4.77
CA ASP A 67 6.70 -9.98 -5.75
C ASP A 67 7.98 -9.66 -6.54
N ASN A 68 8.70 -8.61 -6.14
CA ASN A 68 9.91 -8.06 -6.77
C ASN A 68 9.69 -7.38 -8.12
N SER A 69 8.46 -7.23 -8.59
CA SER A 69 8.19 -6.45 -9.80
C SER A 69 8.35 -4.94 -9.55
N THR A 70 8.88 -4.21 -10.52
CA THR A 70 9.04 -2.76 -10.44
C THR A 70 7.71 -2.05 -10.67
N LEU A 71 7.51 -0.93 -9.95
CA LEU A 71 6.36 -0.06 -10.18
C LEU A 71 6.33 0.47 -11.62
N LYS A 72 5.17 0.35 -12.28
CA LYS A 72 4.94 0.93 -13.62
C LYS A 72 4.14 2.22 -13.56
N GLN A 73 3.17 2.29 -12.65
CA GLN A 73 2.29 3.43 -12.45
C GLN A 73 1.98 3.53 -10.96
N GLY A 74 2.21 4.71 -10.38
CA GLY A 74 1.78 5.03 -9.02
C GLY A 74 0.50 5.86 -9.00
N PHE A 75 -0.28 5.71 -7.94
CA PHE A 75 -1.50 6.48 -7.68
C PHE A 75 -1.26 7.47 -6.54
N TRP A 76 -0.19 8.25 -6.67
CA TRP A 76 0.35 9.16 -5.66
C TRP A 76 -0.61 10.30 -5.32
N LEU A 77 -0.70 10.63 -4.04
CA LEU A 77 -1.24 11.90 -3.60
C LEU A 77 -0.37 13.03 -4.17
N LYS A 78 -0.95 14.22 -4.34
CA LYS A 78 -0.20 15.37 -4.86
C LYS A 78 0.98 15.69 -3.92
N GLY A 79 2.18 15.66 -4.48
CA GLY A 79 3.42 15.90 -3.74
C GLY A 79 4.16 14.62 -3.32
N GLU A 80 3.56 13.45 -3.50
CA GLU A 80 4.14 12.16 -3.11
C GLU A 80 4.74 11.38 -4.30
N PRO A 81 5.67 10.43 -4.05
CA PRO A 81 6.36 10.23 -2.77
C PRO A 81 7.35 11.37 -2.50
N ASN A 82 7.49 11.79 -1.24
CA ASN A 82 8.30 12.96 -0.88
C ASN A 82 9.56 12.64 -0.05
N ASN A 83 9.70 11.39 0.39
CA ASN A 83 10.73 10.89 1.28
C ASN A 83 11.01 11.82 2.46
N TYR A 84 9.98 12.11 3.28
CA TYR A 84 10.09 13.12 4.33
C TYR A 84 11.19 12.76 5.33
N TYR A 85 12.12 13.69 5.55
CA TYR A 85 13.32 13.46 6.38
C TYR A 85 14.20 12.28 5.94
N GLU A 86 14.15 11.88 4.66
CA GLU A 86 14.95 10.76 4.10
C GLU A 86 14.69 9.43 4.86
N ASN A 87 13.43 9.18 5.23
CA ASN A 87 13.04 8.04 6.07
C ASN A 87 11.61 7.53 5.77
N GLU A 88 11.13 7.68 4.53
CA GLU A 88 9.81 7.20 4.11
C GLU A 88 9.89 6.22 2.94
N ASP A 89 10.01 4.93 3.25
CA ASP A 89 10.27 3.92 2.21
C ASP A 89 9.09 2.97 1.96
N CYS A 90 8.01 3.11 2.73
CA CYS A 90 6.88 2.17 2.75
C CYS A 90 5.57 2.87 2.39
N ILE A 91 4.81 2.26 1.48
CA ILE A 91 3.66 2.94 0.88
C ILE A 91 2.36 2.59 1.61
N GLU A 92 1.64 3.63 2.05
CA GLU A 92 0.27 3.54 2.50
C GLU A 92 -0.72 3.93 1.40
N LEU A 93 -1.91 3.32 1.44
CA LEU A 93 -3.09 3.77 0.73
C LEU A 93 -3.96 4.59 1.70
N ASN A 94 -4.18 5.86 1.36
CA ASN A 94 -5.17 6.70 2.02
C ASN A 94 -6.59 6.33 1.57
N TYR A 95 -7.54 6.59 2.46
CA TYR A 95 -8.97 6.40 2.21
C TYR A 95 -9.66 7.76 2.06
N LYS A 96 -10.72 7.80 1.25
CA LYS A 96 -11.49 9.03 1.05
C LYS A 96 -12.37 9.29 2.28
N ARG A 97 -12.00 10.27 3.11
CA ARG A 97 -12.82 10.75 4.24
C ARG A 97 -13.16 12.23 4.08
N ASP A 98 -14.21 12.56 3.33
CA ASP A 98 -14.65 13.95 3.06
C ASP A 98 -13.56 14.92 2.57
N GLN A 99 -12.33 14.44 2.32
CA GLN A 99 -11.19 15.23 1.89
C GLN A 99 -11.30 15.46 0.39
N VAL A 100 -11.37 16.74 0.01
CA VAL A 100 -11.55 17.19 -1.37
C VAL A 100 -10.37 16.78 -2.26
N GLU A 101 -9.18 16.59 -1.69
CA GLU A 101 -7.96 16.29 -2.45
C GLU A 101 -7.70 14.80 -2.68
N ILE A 102 -8.36 13.90 -1.94
CA ILE A 102 -8.19 12.44 -2.08
C ILE A 102 -9.28 11.86 -2.98
N SER A 103 -8.86 11.22 -4.06
CA SER A 103 -9.68 10.40 -4.93
C SER A 103 -9.14 8.97 -4.98
N SER A 104 -9.87 8.08 -5.66
CA SER A 104 -9.42 6.70 -5.84
C SER A 104 -8.08 6.59 -6.58
N LEU A 105 -7.66 7.59 -7.35
CA LEU A 105 -6.43 7.50 -8.18
C LEU A 105 -5.27 8.37 -7.72
N ASN A 106 -5.39 9.04 -6.57
CA ASN A 106 -4.35 9.93 -6.03
C ASN A 106 -4.35 9.85 -4.49
N SER A 107 -4.04 8.68 -3.97
CA SER A 107 -4.21 8.37 -2.55
C SER A 107 -3.00 7.69 -1.91
N TRP A 108 -1.93 7.44 -2.65
CA TRP A 108 -0.72 6.82 -2.10
C TRP A 108 0.19 7.85 -1.46
N ASN A 109 0.83 7.44 -0.37
CA ASN A 109 1.82 8.22 0.35
C ASN A 109 2.93 7.27 0.84
N ASP A 110 4.17 7.71 0.82
CA ASP A 110 5.27 7.05 1.52
C ASP A 110 5.31 7.49 2.99
N LYS A 111 5.66 6.56 3.88
CA LYS A 111 5.74 6.79 5.32
C LYS A 111 6.89 5.98 5.91
N PRO A 112 7.39 6.34 7.11
CA PRO A 112 8.37 5.51 7.79
C PRO A 112 7.81 4.11 8.00
N CYS A 113 8.56 3.10 7.59
CA CYS A 113 8.15 1.70 7.66
C CYS A 113 7.82 1.23 9.10
N SER A 114 8.30 1.95 10.11
CA SER A 114 8.03 1.70 11.53
C SER A 114 6.63 2.11 11.99
N GLU A 115 5.91 2.95 11.23
CA GLU A 115 4.54 3.35 11.58
C GLU A 115 3.61 2.14 11.68
N LYS A 116 2.60 2.23 12.55
CA LYS A 116 1.71 1.10 12.84
C LYS A 116 0.37 1.28 12.13
N LYS A 117 0.10 0.43 11.13
CA LYS A 117 -1.14 0.43 10.33
C LYS A 117 -1.59 -0.99 10.08
N LYS A 118 -2.84 -1.17 9.65
CA LYS A 118 -3.28 -2.47 9.13
C LYS A 118 -2.65 -2.68 7.75
N GLY A 119 -2.30 -3.92 7.44
CA GLY A 119 -1.98 -4.34 6.08
C GLY A 119 -3.24 -4.68 5.29
N TYR A 120 -3.23 -4.36 4.01
CA TYR A 120 -4.21 -4.88 3.06
C TYR A 120 -3.59 -6.03 2.27
N LEU A 121 -4.28 -7.18 2.26
CA LEU A 121 -3.87 -8.47 1.69
C LEU A 121 -4.67 -8.72 0.43
#